data_AF-A0A026WYG5-F1
#
_entry.id   AF-A0A026WYG5-F1
#
_cell.length_a   1.000
_cell.length_b   1.000
_cell.length_c   1.000
_cell.angle_alpha   90.00
_cell.angle_beta   90.00
_cell.angle_gamma   90.00
#
_symmetry.space_group_name_H-M   'P 1'
#
loop_
_entity.id
_entity.type
_entity.pdbx_description
1 polymer ?
#
loop_
_entity_poly.entity_id
_entity_poly.type
_entity_poly.pdbx_seq_one_letter_code
_entity_poly.pdbx_strand_id
1 'polypeptide(L)'
;FMQDGATPHRTQEVFETIHKVYGNRVIGLGLNPCDFFLWEYIKDHCYAGNPETVSDLVVAIKKVVSNIKDDMLEKVFTSFRKRIDFCTNSDGAHFENIYH
;
A
#
# COMPACT_ATOMS: atom_id res chain seq x y z
N PHE A 1 -11.40 -2.55 -3.35
CA PHE A 1 -10.89 -1.98 -2.09
C PHE A 1 -9.81 -2.90 -1.55
N MET A 2 -8.71 -2.34 -1.06
CA MET A 2 -7.58 -3.11 -0.57
C MET A 2 -7.15 -2.54 0.76
N GLN A 3 -6.99 -3.41 1.75
CA GLN A 3 -6.71 -3.03 3.14
C GLN A 3 -5.68 -3.98 3.73
N ASP A 4 -4.89 -3.47 4.67
CA ASP A 4 -3.95 -4.27 5.43
C ASP A 4 -4.68 -5.28 6.36
N GLY A 5 -3.90 -6.15 6.99
CA GLY A 5 -4.42 -7.13 7.95
C GLY A 5 -4.55 -6.61 9.38
N ALA A 6 -4.57 -5.30 9.65
CA ALA A 6 -4.59 -4.80 11.02
C ALA A 6 -5.87 -5.23 11.76
N THR A 7 -5.78 -5.51 13.06
CA THR A 7 -6.90 -6.04 13.86
C THR A 7 -8.17 -5.17 13.81
N PRO A 8 -8.11 -3.83 13.87
CA PRO A 8 -9.30 -2.98 13.71
C PRO A 8 -9.96 -3.10 12.33
N HIS A 9 -9.21 -3.51 11.32
CA HIS A 9 -9.63 -3.61 9.92
C HIS A 9 -10.24 -4.97 9.58
N ARG A 10 -10.22 -5.92 10.52
CA ARG A 10 -10.71 -7.30 10.33
C ARG A 10 -12.03 -7.60 11.04
N THR A 11 -12.73 -6.59 11.54
CA THR A 11 -14.03 -6.83 12.16
C THR A 11 -15.06 -7.22 11.10
N GLN A 12 -16.00 -8.08 11.49
CA GLN A 12 -17.09 -8.50 10.61
C GLN A 12 -17.88 -7.30 10.09
N GLU A 13 -18.15 -6.32 10.95
CA GLU A 13 -18.84 -5.07 10.60
C GLU A 13 -18.13 -4.27 9.49
N VAL A 14 -16.79 -4.20 9.56
CA VAL A 14 -15.97 -3.53 8.54
C VAL A 14 -16.07 -4.30 7.21
N PHE A 15 -15.92 -5.63 7.23
CA PHE A 15 -16.04 -6.45 6.01
C PHE A 15 -17.44 -6.39 5.40
N GLU A 16 -18.51 -6.44 6.20
CA GLU A 16 -19.89 -6.30 5.73
C GLU A 16 -20.13 -4.94 5.07
N THR A 17 -19.60 -3.86 5.66
CA THR A 17 -19.70 -2.52 5.12
C THR A 17 -18.95 -2.39 3.79
N ILE A 18 -17.72 -2.90 3.73
CA ILE A 18 -16.91 -2.88 2.50
C ILE A 18 -17.56 -3.75 1.42
N HIS A 19 -18.09 -4.92 1.76
CA HIS A 19 -18.80 -5.78 0.80
C HIS A 19 -20.06 -5.13 0.24
N LYS A 20 -20.83 -4.37 1.03
CA LYS A 20 -21.99 -3.60 0.54
C LYS A 20 -21.60 -2.59 -0.54
N VAL A 21 -20.44 -1.96 -0.42
CA VAL A 21 -19.99 -0.91 -1.36
C VAL A 21 -19.24 -1.49 -2.56
N TYR A 22 -18.35 -2.46 -2.33
CA TYR A 22 -17.40 -2.94 -3.33
C TYR A 22 -17.69 -4.35 -3.86
N GLY A 23 -18.64 -5.08 -3.27
CA GLY A 23 -18.98 -6.46 -3.64
C GLY A 23 -17.80 -7.40 -3.41
N ASN A 24 -17.51 -8.27 -4.37
CA ASN A 24 -16.38 -9.21 -4.32
C ASN A 24 -15.03 -8.56 -4.72
N ARG A 25 -14.97 -7.24 -4.90
CA ARG A 25 -13.75 -6.52 -5.30
C ARG A 25 -12.95 -6.08 -4.08
N VAL A 26 -12.80 -6.95 -3.09
CA VAL A 26 -12.09 -6.69 -1.83
C VAL A 26 -10.87 -7.60 -1.77
N ILE A 27 -9.69 -7.02 -1.71
CA ILE A 27 -8.42 -7.74 -1.52
C ILE A 27 -7.93 -7.38 -0.12
N GLY A 28 -8.27 -8.20 0.86
CA GLY A 28 -7.63 -8.14 2.18
C GLY A 28 -6.48 -9.15 2.18
N LEU A 29 -5.33 -8.78 2.78
CA LEU A 29 -4.12 -9.58 3.05
C LEU A 29 -2.87 -9.01 2.36
N GLY A 30 -2.09 -8.21 3.10
CA GLY A 30 -0.62 -8.07 3.02
C GLY A 30 0.04 -7.63 1.70
N LEU A 31 -0.72 -7.51 0.61
CA LEU A 31 -0.23 -7.18 -0.72
C LEU A 31 -0.57 -5.74 -1.11
N ASN A 32 -0.93 -4.89 -0.15
CA ASN A 32 -1.35 -3.52 -0.41
C ASN A 32 -0.17 -2.65 -0.89
N PRO A 33 -0.13 -2.21 -2.17
CA PRO A 33 0.81 -1.20 -2.67
C PRO A 33 0.89 0.08 -1.84
N CYS A 34 -0.14 0.45 -1.09
CA CYS A 34 -0.01 1.58 -0.18
C CYS A 34 0.99 1.30 0.96
N ASP A 35 1.06 0.06 1.45
CA ASP A 35 1.93 -0.29 2.59
C ASP A 35 3.37 -0.56 2.15
N PHE A 36 3.59 -1.30 1.07
CA PHE A 36 4.96 -1.62 0.63
C PHE A 36 5.62 -0.55 -0.23
N PHE A 37 4.85 0.35 -0.84
CA PHE A 37 5.40 1.40 -1.71
C PHE A 37 5.06 2.78 -1.22
N LEU A 38 3.77 3.17 -1.13
CA LEU A 38 3.41 4.56 -0.88
C LEU A 38 3.91 5.06 0.47
N TRP A 39 3.74 4.25 1.52
CA TRP A 39 4.20 4.56 2.86
C TRP A 39 5.72 4.74 2.93
N GLU A 40 6.47 3.75 2.45
CA GLU A 40 7.94 3.81 2.40
C GLU A 40 8.44 4.99 1.55
N TYR A 41 7.84 5.19 0.37
CA TYR A 41 8.19 6.30 -0.52
C TYR A 41 7.96 7.67 0.12
N ILE A 42 6.80 7.87 0.75
CA ILE A 42 6.49 9.13 1.43
C ILE A 42 7.47 9.37 2.58
N LYS A 43 7.73 8.35 3.40
CA LYS A 43 8.67 8.44 4.53
C LYS A 43 10.05 8.86 4.03
N ASP A 44 10.59 8.19 3.02
CA ASP A 44 11.94 8.47 2.51
C ASP A 44 12.08 9.90 1.95
N HIS A 45 11.01 10.43 1.32
CA HIS A 45 11.07 11.73 0.64
C HIS A 45 10.57 12.90 1.50
N CYS A 46 9.68 12.67 2.48
CA CYS A 46 9.18 13.75 3.32
C CYS A 46 10.17 14.12 4.42
N TYR A 47 10.88 13.14 5.00
CA TYR A 47 11.83 13.38 6.08
C TYR A 47 13.16 13.96 5.60
N ALA A 48 13.48 13.85 4.30
CA ALA A 48 14.65 14.51 3.71
C ALA A 48 14.66 16.05 3.89
N GLY A 49 13.48 16.66 4.04
CA GLY A 49 13.32 18.10 4.29
C GLY A 49 13.39 18.52 5.76
N ASN A 50 13.57 17.58 6.69
CA ASN A 50 13.56 17.79 8.14
C ASN A 50 12.42 18.70 8.64
N PRO A 51 11.14 18.32 8.40
CA PRO A 51 10.01 19.12 8.85
C PRO A 51 9.96 19.21 10.38
N GLU A 52 9.86 20.43 10.92
CA GLU A 52 9.88 20.68 12.37
C GLU A 52 8.48 20.74 12.99
N THR A 53 7.45 20.98 12.16
CA THR A 53 6.06 21.04 12.60
C THR A 53 5.17 20.07 11.85
N VAL A 54 3.99 19.77 12.43
CA VAL A 54 2.94 19.00 11.76
C VAL A 54 2.51 19.69 10.45
N SER A 55 2.48 21.02 10.41
CA SER A 55 2.13 21.77 9.21
C SER A 55 3.16 21.54 8.09
N ASP A 56 4.46 21.59 8.42
CA ASP A 56 5.53 21.35 7.46
C ASP A 56 5.48 19.92 6.94
N LEU A 57 5.20 18.95 7.81
CA LEU A 57 5.03 17.55 7.43
C LEU A 57 3.85 17.37 6.46
N VAL A 58 2.71 18.01 6.73
CA VAL A 58 1.54 17.95 5.82
C VAL A 58 1.88 18.55 4.46
N VAL A 59 2.60 19.67 4.41
CA VAL A 59 3.05 20.29 3.14
C VAL A 59 4.03 19.38 2.40
N ALA A 60 4.99 18.79 3.11
CA ALA A 60 5.97 17.86 2.54
C ALA A 60 5.28 16.62 1.95
N ILE A 61 4.35 16.00 2.67
CA ILE A 61 3.57 14.85 2.19
C ILE A 61 2.81 15.21 0.91
N LYS A 62 2.08 16.35 0.89
CA LYS A 62 1.35 16.80 -0.29
C LYS A 62 2.26 16.98 -1.50
N LYS A 63 3.44 17.57 -1.28
CA LYS A 63 4.45 17.77 -2.34
C LYS A 63 4.97 16.44 -2.88
N VAL A 64 5.34 15.51 -2.00
CA VAL A 64 5.82 14.18 -2.42
C VAL A 64 4.75 13.45 -3.22
N VAL A 65 3.50 13.43 -2.73
CA VAL A 65 2.38 12.78 -3.43
C VAL A 65 2.13 13.40 -4.80
N SER A 66 2.19 14.73 -4.93
CA SER A 66 2.03 15.40 -6.23
C SER A 66 3.13 15.11 -7.25
N ASN A 67 4.28 14.61 -6.80
CA ASN A 67 5.41 14.25 -7.66
C ASN A 67 5.40 12.77 -8.07
N ILE A 68 4.46 11.96 -7.57
CA ILE A 68 4.31 10.57 -8.00
C ILE A 68 3.83 10.56 -9.45
N LYS A 69 4.62 9.94 -10.32
CA LYS A 69 4.36 9.85 -11.76
C LYS A 69 3.64 8.56 -12.13
N ASP A 70 2.94 8.58 -13.25
CA ASP A 70 2.23 7.42 -13.79
C ASP A 70 3.17 6.21 -14.00
N ASP A 71 4.41 6.44 -14.46
CA ASP A 71 5.38 5.36 -14.66
C ASP A 71 5.79 4.65 -13.35
N MET A 72 5.76 5.38 -12.24
CA MET A 72 5.99 4.80 -10.92
C MET A 72 4.80 3.92 -10.51
N LEU A 73 3.58 4.40 -10.76
CA LEU A 73 2.36 3.63 -10.49
C LEU A 73 2.30 2.35 -11.32
N GLU A 74 2.68 2.40 -12.60
CA GLU A 74 2.76 1.22 -13.48
C GLU A 74 3.73 0.16 -12.92
N LYS A 75 4.90 0.57 -12.45
CA LYS A 75 5.88 -0.33 -11.80
C LYS A 75 5.30 -0.95 -10.53
N VAL A 76 4.58 -0.17 -9.73
CA VAL A 76 3.93 -0.64 -8.50
C VAL A 76 2.86 -1.67 -8.81
N PHE A 77 2.00 -1.44 -9.80
CA PHE A 77 0.98 -2.42 -10.20
C PHE A 77 1.59 -3.68 -10.84
N THR A 78 2.65 -3.53 -11.62
CA THR A 78 3.41 -4.68 -12.16
C THR A 78 4.01 -5.52 -11.03
N SER A 79 4.61 -4.86 -10.05
CA SER A 79 5.18 -5.47 -8.85
C SER A 79 4.10 -6.20 -8.02
N PHE A 80 2.94 -5.56 -7.85
CA PHE A 80 1.78 -6.15 -7.19
C PHE A 80 1.29 -7.41 -7.90
N ARG A 81 1.18 -7.39 -9.24
CA ARG A 81 0.79 -8.57 -10.02
C ARG A 81 1.77 -9.74 -9.83
N LYS A 82 3.08 -9.45 -9.87
CA LYS A 82 4.13 -10.46 -9.60
C LYS A 82 3.98 -11.07 -8.21
N ARG A 83 3.69 -10.27 -7.19
CA ARG A 83 3.47 -10.77 -5.82
C ARG A 83 2.23 -11.68 -5.73
N ILE A 84 1.13 -11.34 -6.40
CA ILE A 84 -0.06 -12.20 -6.48
C ILE A 84 0.28 -13.54 -7.13
N ASP A 85 0.95 -13.51 -8.29
CA ASP A 85 1.31 -14.73 -9.02
C ASP A 85 2.25 -15.61 -8.18
N PHE A 86 3.21 -15.01 -7.49
CA PHE A 86 4.09 -15.73 -6.58
C PHE A 86 3.35 -16.37 -5.39
N CYS A 87 2.46 -15.63 -4.72
CA CYS A 87 1.67 -16.16 -3.59
C CYS A 87 0.82 -17.35 -4.02
N THR A 88 0.25 -17.30 -5.22
CA THR A 88 -0.58 -18.36 -5.80
C THR A 88 0.25 -19.60 -6.12
N ASN A 89 1.49 -19.42 -6.58
CA ASN A 89 2.39 -20.53 -6.97
C ASN A 89 3.21 -21.10 -5.81
N SER A 90 3.24 -20.44 -4.65
CA SER A 90 4.10 -20.79 -3.50
C SER A 90 3.32 -21.19 -2.25
N ASP A 91 2.04 -21.53 -2.37
CA ASP A 91 1.13 -21.91 -1.27
C ASP A 91 1.19 -20.95 -0.05
N GLY A 92 1.41 -19.65 -0.28
CA GLY A 92 1.45 -18.64 0.78
C GLY A 92 2.76 -18.56 1.59
N ALA A 93 3.89 -19.09 1.10
CA ALA A 93 5.19 -18.92 1.74
C ALA A 93 5.64 -17.44 1.85
N HIS A 94 6.36 -17.11 2.93
CA HIS A 94 6.79 -15.73 3.25
C HIS A 94 7.75 -15.14 2.20
N PHE A 95 7.54 -13.86 1.90
CA PHE A 95 8.19 -13.09 0.84
C PHE A 95 9.13 -12.04 1.44
N GLU A 96 10.44 -12.32 1.48
CA GLU A 96 11.47 -11.29 1.73
C GLU A 96 12.43 -11.09 0.53
N ASN A 97 12.52 -12.02 -0.43
CA ASN A 97 13.61 -12.05 -1.43
C ASN A 97 13.21 -11.88 -2.91
N ILE A 98 12.06 -11.28 -3.23
CA ILE A 98 11.62 -11.16 -4.65
C ILE A 98 12.25 -9.95 -5.38
N TYR A 99 13.08 -9.14 -4.70
CA TYR A 99 13.60 -7.87 -5.24
C TYR A 99 15.12 -7.72 -5.11
N HIS A 100 15.88 -8.76 -5.47
CA HIS A 100 17.28 -8.58 -5.90
C HIS A 100 17.38 -8.63 -7.43
#